data_AF-A0A967I8F0-F1
#
_entry.id   AF-A0A967I8F0-F1
#
_cell.length_a   1.000
_cell.length_b   1.000
_cell.length_c   1.000
_cell.angle_alpha   90.00
_cell.angle_beta   90.00
_cell.angle_gamma   90.00
#
_symmetry.space_group_name_H-M   'P 1'
#
loop_
_entity.id
_entity.type
_entity.pdbx_description
1 polymer ?
#
loop_
_entity_poly.entity_id
_entity_poly.type
_entity_poly.pdbx_seq_one_letter_code
_entity_poly.pdbx_strand_id
1 'polypeptide(L)'
;SSSSKEETLDLLVKGVAEALEVKGASLRLVSEKTGHLELAASYRLSSKYLNKGPLDSDKSVPQVLKGEVVLIKNAPEDPRIQYRDEMR
;
A
#
# COMPACT_ATOMS: atom_id res chain seq x y z
N SER A 1 9.69 22.52 8.31
CA SER A 1 8.59 22.56 7.35
C SER A 1 8.17 21.13 7.05
N SER A 2 6.98 20.72 7.49
CA SER A 2 6.40 19.37 7.29
C SER A 2 5.84 19.20 5.87
N SER A 3 6.51 19.77 4.87
CA SER A 3 6.04 19.74 3.47
C SER A 3 6.99 18.95 2.58
N SER A 4 8.29 18.95 2.87
CA SER A 4 9.28 18.32 2.00
C SER A 4 9.29 16.79 2.07
N LYS A 5 8.94 16.20 3.21
CA LYS A 5 8.96 14.72 3.37
C LYS A 5 7.77 14.10 2.67
N GLU A 6 6.59 14.63 2.93
CA GLU A 6 5.33 14.24 2.31
C GLU A 6 5.42 14.39 0.79
N GLU A 7 5.91 15.54 0.30
CA GLU A 7 6.14 15.78 -1.13
C GLU A 7 7.15 14.78 -1.73
N THR A 8 8.22 14.44 -1.01
CA THR A 8 9.18 13.42 -1.47
C THR A 8 8.53 12.05 -1.63
N LEU A 9 7.69 11.63 -0.67
CA LEU A 9 7.01 10.34 -0.73
C LEU A 9 5.96 10.30 -1.85
N ASP A 10 5.24 11.40 -2.06
CA ASP A 10 4.28 11.52 -3.16
C ASP A 10 4.97 11.43 -4.53
N LEU A 11 6.11 12.13 -4.70
CA LEU A 11 6.93 12.05 -5.91
C LEU A 11 7.47 10.63 -6.14
N LEU A 12 7.89 9.94 -5.07
CA LEU A 12 8.38 8.56 -5.16
C LEU A 12 7.28 7.61 -5.63
N VAL A 13 6.09 7.65 -5.00
CA VAL A 13 4.98 6.76 -5.35
C VAL A 13 4.49 7.03 -6.78
N LYS A 14 4.39 8.30 -7.15
CA LYS A 14 4.04 8.69 -8.52
C LYS A 14 5.06 8.18 -9.53
N GLY A 15 6.35 8.42 -9.28
CA GLY A 15 7.43 8.02 -10.18
C GLY A 15 7.48 6.51 -10.39
N VAL A 16 7.33 5.71 -9.32
CA VAL A 16 7.27 4.24 -9.42
C VAL A 16 6.06 3.78 -10.22
N ALA A 17 4.88 4.37 -9.97
CA ALA A 17 3.67 3.99 -10.69
C ALA A 17 3.77 4.28 -12.19
N GLU A 18 4.31 5.44 -12.55
CA GLU A 18 4.51 5.85 -13.94
C GLU A 18 5.60 5.01 -14.63
N ALA A 19 6.71 4.73 -13.96
CA ALA A 19 7.80 3.92 -14.51
C ALA A 19 7.41 2.45 -14.74
N LEU A 20 6.52 1.90 -13.92
CA LEU A 20 5.99 0.54 -14.07
C LEU A 20 4.71 0.47 -14.92
N GLU A 21 4.24 1.61 -15.43
CA GLU A 21 3.01 1.73 -16.23
C GLU A 21 1.77 1.10 -15.56
N VAL A 22 1.69 1.20 -14.23
CA VAL A 22 0.56 0.67 -13.45
C VAL A 22 -0.51 1.73 -13.19
N LYS A 23 -1.75 1.29 -12.93
CA LYS A 23 -2.91 2.18 -12.77
C LYS A 23 -2.83 3.07 -11.53
N GLY A 24 -2.09 2.65 -10.51
CA GLY A 24 -1.92 3.38 -9.26
C GLY A 24 -1.00 2.63 -8.29
N ALA A 25 -0.54 3.33 -7.26
CA ALA A 25 0.34 2.78 -6.23
C ALA A 25 0.09 3.45 -4.88
N SER A 26 0.51 2.78 -3.79
CA SER A 26 0.53 3.35 -2.44
C SER A 26 1.80 2.95 -1.71
N LEU A 27 2.34 3.87 -0.94
CA LEU A 27 3.38 3.60 0.05
C LEU A 27 2.74 3.55 1.43
N ARG A 28 3.07 2.50 2.19
CA ARG A 28 2.65 2.36 3.59
C ARG A 28 3.84 2.17 4.50
N LEU A 29 3.78 2.76 5.68
CA LEU A 29 4.79 2.66 6.74
C LEU A 29 4.27 1.76 7.86
N VAL A 30 5.16 1.00 8.48
CA VAL A 30 4.83 0.21 9.67
C VAL A 30 4.73 1.16 10.87
N SER A 31 3.61 1.08 11.58
CA SER A 31 3.39 1.78 12.84
C SER A 31 3.75 0.86 14.00
N GLU A 32 4.90 1.08 14.64
CA GLU A 32 5.38 0.26 15.77
C GLU A 32 4.42 0.27 16.96
N LYS A 33 3.59 1.31 17.08
CA LYS A 33 2.60 1.44 18.16
C LYS A 33 1.38 0.54 17.97
N THR A 34 0.96 0.33 16.73
CA THR A 34 -0.29 -0.36 16.41
C THR A 34 -0.09 -1.70 15.72
N GLY A 35 1.10 -1.95 15.15
CA GLY A 35 1.36 -3.10 14.29
C GLY A 35 0.68 -2.99 12.92
N HIS A 36 0.15 -1.82 12.55
CA HIS A 36 -0.54 -1.61 11.27
C HIS A 36 0.35 -0.95 10.21
N LEU A 37 -0.05 -1.11 8.94
CA LEU A 37 0.52 -0.41 7.79
C LEU A 37 -0.29 0.87 7.52
N GLU A 38 0.28 2.01 7.92
CA GLU A 38 -0.29 3.36 7.75
C GLU A 38 0.00 3.93 6.37
N LEU A 39 -0.98 4.59 5.76
CA LEU A 39 -0.80 5.20 4.44
C LEU A 39 0.09 6.44 4.53
N ALA A 40 1.19 6.45 3.80
CA ALA A 40 2.12 7.58 3.75
C ALA A 40 1.96 8.42 2.48
N ALA A 41 1.74 7.76 1.34
CA ALA A 41 1.52 8.40 0.05
C ALA A 41 0.72 7.48 -0.88
N SER A 42 0.01 8.05 -1.85
CA SER A 42 -0.73 7.28 -2.86
C SER A 42 -0.87 8.03 -4.17
N TYR A 43 -1.01 7.29 -5.27
CA TYR A 43 -1.24 7.85 -6.59
C TYR A 43 -2.34 7.08 -7.32
N ARG A 44 -3.36 7.82 -7.81
CA ARG A 44 -4.47 7.32 -8.65
C ARG A 44 -5.29 6.16 -8.06
N LEU A 45 -5.29 6.00 -6.74
CA LEU A 45 -6.14 5.04 -6.04
C LEU A 45 -7.43 5.71 -5.56
N SER A 46 -8.53 4.96 -5.57
CA SER A 46 -9.82 5.48 -5.11
C SER A 46 -9.83 5.65 -3.60
N SER A 47 -10.59 6.65 -3.11
CA SER A 47 -10.78 6.83 -1.67
C SER A 47 -11.37 5.59 -0.99
N LYS A 48 -12.26 4.85 -1.68
CA LYS A 48 -12.79 3.57 -1.18
C LYS A 48 -11.67 2.55 -0.94
N TYR A 49 -10.78 2.37 -1.91
CA TYR A 49 -9.65 1.44 -1.79
C TYR A 49 -8.69 1.81 -0.66
N LEU A 50 -8.41 3.12 -0.50
CA LEU A 50 -7.50 3.61 0.54
C LEU A 50 -8.10 3.44 1.95
N ASN A 51 -9.41 3.60 2.08
CA ASN A 51 -10.15 3.61 3.35
C ASN A 51 -10.87 2.29 3.69
N LYS A 52 -10.49 1.17 3.07
CA LYS A 52 -11.06 -0.17 3.33
C LYS A 52 -10.86 -0.72 4.76
N GLY A 53 -9.99 -0.08 5.56
CA GLY A 53 -9.64 -0.51 6.91
C GLY A 53 -8.13 -0.58 7.15
N PRO A 54 -7.71 -0.74 8.43
CA PRO A 54 -6.30 -0.90 8.80
C PRO A 54 -5.73 -2.22 8.27
N LEU A 55 -4.51 -2.19 7.74
CA LEU A 55 -3.82 -3.40 7.30
C LEU A 55 -2.89 -3.88 8.40
N ASP A 56 -3.09 -5.10 8.89
CA ASP A 56 -2.20 -5.73 9.85
C ASP A 56 -0.89 -6.12 9.16
N SER A 57 0.25 -5.67 9.71
CA SER A 57 1.58 -5.93 9.13
C SER A 57 1.91 -7.43 9.06
N ASP A 58 1.45 -8.20 10.05
CA ASP A 58 1.66 -9.65 10.13
C ASP A 58 0.69 -10.48 9.28
N LYS A 59 -0.53 -9.98 9.01
CA LYS A 59 -1.57 -10.76 8.32
C LYS A 59 -1.68 -10.50 6.84
N SER A 60 -1.30 -9.30 6.37
CA SER A 60 -1.43 -8.96 4.96
C SER A 60 -0.43 -9.76 4.12
N VAL A 61 0.76 -9.22 3.88
CA VAL A 61 1.81 -9.91 3.12
C VAL A 61 3.14 -9.71 3.85
N PRO A 62 3.36 -10.39 4.99
CA PRO A 62 4.51 -10.10 5.87
C PRO A 62 5.88 -10.31 5.20
N GLN A 63 5.95 -11.08 4.10
CA GLN A 63 7.15 -11.25 3.29
C GLN A 63 7.70 -9.92 2.76
N VAL A 64 6.85 -8.92 2.48
CA VAL A 64 7.30 -7.62 1.98
C VAL A 64 8.16 -6.88 3.02
N LEU A 65 7.92 -7.12 4.32
CA LEU A 65 8.71 -6.54 5.40
C LEU A 65 10.12 -7.16 5.50
N LYS A 66 10.32 -8.32 4.89
CA LYS A 66 11.64 -8.97 4.74
C LYS A 66 12.37 -8.51 3.47
N GLY A 67 11.79 -7.58 2.70
CA GLY A 67 12.34 -7.11 1.43
C GLY A 67 12.02 -8.01 0.23
N GLU A 68 11.11 -8.98 0.38
CA GLU A 68 10.71 -9.85 -0.71
C GLU A 68 9.63 -9.19 -1.60
N VAL A 69 9.77 -9.35 -2.91
CA VAL A 69 8.75 -8.92 -3.87
C VAL A 69 7.64 -9.98 -3.94
N VAL A 70 6.39 -9.56 -3.77
CA VAL A 70 5.23 -10.46 -3.84
C VAL A 70 4.30 -10.07 -4.97
N LEU A 71 4.00 -11.03 -5.85
CA LEU A 71 3.01 -10.90 -6.91
C LEU A 71 1.66 -11.48 -6.48
N ILE A 72 0.62 -10.65 -6.50
CA ILE A 72 -0.78 -11.04 -6.31
C ILE A 72 -1.49 -10.96 -7.66
N LYS A 73 -1.82 -12.11 -8.26
CA LYS A 73 -2.45 -12.14 -9.60
C LYS A 73 -3.92 -11.73 -9.57
N ASN A 74 -4.64 -12.10 -8.51
CA ASN A 74 -6.06 -11.79 -8.34
C ASN A 74 -6.35 -11.50 -6.85
N ALA A 75 -6.40 -10.22 -6.47
CA ALA A 75 -6.55 -9.82 -5.07
C ALA A 75 -7.88 -10.27 -4.43
N PRO A 76 -9.05 -10.19 -5.10
CA PRO A 76 -10.30 -10.76 -4.59
C PRO A 76 -10.26 -12.26 -4.28
N GLU A 77 -9.36 -13.02 -4.92
CA GLU A 77 -9.27 -14.48 -4.78
C GLU A 77 -8.08 -14.96 -3.94
N ASP A 78 -7.19 -14.05 -3.54
CA ASP A 78 -5.96 -14.41 -2.83
C ASP A 78 -6.17 -14.41 -1.31
N PRO A 79 -5.95 -15.54 -0.62
CA PRO A 79 -6.19 -15.66 0.82
C PRO A 79 -5.26 -14.80 1.68
N ARG A 80 -4.17 -14.25 1.10
CA ARG A 80 -3.27 -13.31 1.77
C ARG A 80 -3.86 -11.90 1.88
N ILE A 81 -4.93 -11.60 1.15
CA ILE A 81 -5.55 -10.27 1.16
C ILE A 81 -6.57 -10.19 2.30
N GLN A 82 -6.39 -9.21 3.19
CA GLN A 82 -7.22 -9.04 4.38
C GLN A 82 -8.66 -8.61 4.08
N TYR A 83 -8.84 -7.73 3.07
CA TYR A 83 -10.14 -7.17 2.70
C TYR A 83 -10.49 -7.52 1.24
N ARG A 84 -10.67 -8.81 0.96
CA ARG A 84 -10.93 -9.31 -0.40
C ARG A 84 -12.18 -8.69 -1.04
N ASP A 85 -13.23 -8.46 -0.25
CA ASP A 85 -14.50 -7.92 -0.75
C ASP A 85 -14.40 -6.45 -1.17
N GLU A 86 -13.47 -5.69 -0.58
CA GLU A 86 -13.20 -4.29 -0.93
C GLU A 86 -12.30 -4.15 -2.17
N MET A 87 -11.83 -5.26 -2.75
CA MET A 87 -11.02 -5.29 -3.97
C MET A 87 -11.84 -5.48 -5.24
N ARG A 88 -13.16 -5.63 -5.10
CA ARG A 88 -14.11 -5.79 -6.22
C ARG A 88 -14.65 -4.45 -6.71
#